data_AF-A0A0B1TMU5-F1
#
_entry.id   AF-A0A0B1TMU5-F1
#
_cell.length_a   1.000
_cell.length_b   1.000
_cell.length_c   1.000
_cell.angle_alpha   90.00
_cell.angle_beta   90.00
_cell.angle_gamma   90.00
#
_symmetry.space_group_name_H-M   'P 1'
#
loop_
_entity.id
_entity.type
_entity.pdbx_description
1 polymer ?
#
loop_
_entity_poly.entity_id
_entity_poly.type
_entity_poly.pdbx_seq_one_letter_code
_entity_poly.pdbx_strand_id
1 'polypeptide(L)'
;MKGSVLETYVHNALQFVFPANCFEELLINFNIFHPTCPKMVLSRVLGLGITAGSILLFIPQIIKIFNAKNAKGISLLSQLLALVAAAGTASYSFNKGFVFSQWGDSFFVAIQLMIIVMQILYYSDASAYAFAFFAFCWAFIFAVIGNYVPAEFLTLIQALGIPITVASKTIQAWQNYKDQSTGQLSLVSVSLQFAGTVARVFTSVQDTGDNLLIASFAIAAVLNGILFAQFFLMSAAAPSFLRRVGQKFIGYWKNIGNDYRTVAVETFDACKEKPFKAVFYFSALGGLTYAYHTNPTKEAMLDELREWRQRMTLLPPPIHNKATDDELAERSILLCQNRLHYYNLWFFSLLVRSPHDSSISIYESQDPNLKDWAWNEFFNNILDIGFFGKWYNFQKKLKDYDINEEELACLPS
;
A
#
# COMPACT_ATOMS: atom_id res chain seq x y z
N MET A 1 -11.91 20.67 -22.96
CA MET A 1 -12.27 21.34 -21.69
C MET A 1 -11.31 20.85 -20.63
N LYS A 2 -10.35 21.68 -20.21
CA LYS A 2 -9.33 21.34 -19.20
C LYS A 2 -9.89 21.74 -17.83
N GLY A 3 -10.56 20.82 -17.14
CA GLY A 3 -10.77 20.97 -15.71
C GLY A 3 -9.41 21.04 -15.03
N SER A 4 -9.27 21.92 -14.05
CA SER A 4 -8.02 22.02 -13.29
C SER A 4 -7.71 20.65 -12.68
N VAL A 5 -6.44 20.26 -12.60
CA VAL A 5 -6.02 18.98 -11.99
C VAL A 5 -6.69 18.75 -10.62
N LEU A 6 -6.91 19.84 -9.87
CA LEU A 6 -7.64 19.87 -8.62
C LEU A 6 -9.11 19.44 -8.73
N GLU A 7 -9.85 19.85 -9.77
CA GLU A 7 -11.24 19.44 -9.99
C GLU A 7 -11.36 17.94 -10.24
N THR A 8 -10.45 17.35 -11.01
CA THR A 8 -10.42 15.90 -11.24
C THR A 8 -10.20 15.13 -9.93
N TYR A 9 -9.31 15.62 -9.06
CA TYR A 9 -9.08 15.01 -7.75
C TYR A 9 -10.29 15.15 -6.82
N VAL A 10 -10.91 16.33 -6.78
CA VAL A 10 -12.11 16.58 -5.97
C VAL A 10 -13.26 15.70 -6.46
N HIS A 11 -13.44 15.55 -7.76
CA HIS A 11 -14.45 14.67 -8.35
C HIS A 11 -14.21 13.19 -8.00
N ASN A 12 -12.97 12.72 -8.10
CA ASN A 12 -12.62 11.34 -7.75
C ASN A 12 -12.80 11.06 -6.25
N ALA A 13 -12.42 12.02 -5.39
CA ALA A 13 -12.64 11.92 -3.94
C ALA A 13 -14.13 11.93 -3.59
N LEU A 14 -14.92 12.76 -4.28
CA LEU A 14 -16.38 12.80 -4.14
C LEU A 14 -17.01 11.48 -4.58
N GLN A 15 -16.63 10.92 -5.73
CA GLN A 15 -17.13 9.61 -6.17
C GLN A 15 -16.72 8.46 -5.23
N PHE A 16 -15.56 8.56 -4.57
CA PHE A 16 -15.14 7.57 -3.59
C PHE A 16 -16.02 7.59 -2.33
N VAL A 17 -16.38 8.77 -1.84
CA VAL A 17 -17.24 8.95 -0.64
C VAL A 17 -18.72 8.73 -0.98
N PHE A 18 -19.15 9.20 -2.16
CA PHE A 18 -20.52 9.10 -2.68
C PHE A 18 -20.53 8.21 -3.93
N PRO A 19 -20.71 6.89 -3.77
CA PRO A 19 -20.77 5.99 -4.91
C PRO A 19 -22.04 6.23 -5.75
N ALA A 20 -21.91 6.10 -7.07
CA ALA A 20 -23.00 6.25 -8.05
C ALA A 20 -23.75 7.59 -7.92
N ASN A 21 -25.09 7.57 -8.02
CA ASN A 21 -25.93 8.79 -7.98
C ASN A 21 -26.20 9.26 -6.54
N CYS A 22 -25.54 8.69 -5.53
CA CYS A 22 -25.81 9.04 -4.13
C CYS A 22 -25.38 10.49 -3.80
N PHE A 23 -24.47 11.09 -4.55
CA PHE A 23 -24.14 12.51 -4.41
C PHE A 23 -25.35 13.38 -4.77
N GLU A 24 -25.95 13.13 -5.94
CA GLU A 24 -27.13 13.87 -6.40
C GLU A 24 -28.32 13.64 -5.48
N GLU A 25 -28.57 12.39 -5.10
CA GLU A 25 -29.75 12.03 -4.31
C GLU A 25 -29.71 12.60 -2.88
N LEU A 26 -28.54 12.58 -2.21
CA LEU A 26 -28.41 13.13 -0.85
C LEU A 26 -28.24 14.66 -0.82
N LEU A 27 -27.38 15.21 -1.69
CA LEU A 27 -26.95 16.62 -1.58
C LEU A 27 -27.70 17.56 -2.53
N ILE A 28 -28.13 17.08 -3.70
CA ILE A 28 -28.86 17.91 -4.67
C ILE A 28 -30.37 17.77 -4.43
N ASN A 29 -30.87 16.54 -4.31
CA ASN A 29 -32.29 16.25 -4.12
C ASN A 29 -32.74 16.24 -2.64
N PHE A 30 -31.80 16.40 -1.69
CA PHE A 30 -32.04 16.35 -0.24
C PHE A 30 -32.84 15.11 0.22
N ASN A 31 -32.73 13.99 -0.48
CA ASN A 31 -33.44 12.76 -0.17
C ASN A 31 -32.68 11.92 0.88
N ILE A 32 -32.62 12.43 2.10
CA ILE A 32 -31.88 11.84 3.23
C ILE A 32 -32.47 10.49 3.67
N PHE A 33 -33.73 10.21 3.33
CA PHE A 33 -34.44 8.97 3.68
C PHE A 33 -34.31 7.87 2.63
N HIS A 34 -33.46 8.03 1.61
CA HIS A 34 -33.19 6.98 0.64
C HIS A 34 -32.68 5.71 1.35
N PRO A 35 -33.19 4.50 1.05
CA PRO A 35 -32.92 3.29 1.85
C PRO A 35 -31.46 2.80 1.83
N THR A 36 -30.68 3.19 0.81
CA THR A 36 -29.34 2.64 0.52
C THR A 36 -28.21 3.69 0.61
N CYS A 37 -28.37 4.86 0.01
CA CYS A 37 -27.32 5.88 -0.11
C CYS A 37 -26.76 6.40 1.23
N PRO A 38 -27.57 6.74 2.25
CA PRO A 38 -27.05 7.19 3.55
C PRO A 38 -26.19 6.13 4.23
N LYS A 39 -26.58 4.85 4.13
CA LYS A 39 -25.83 3.73 4.73
C LYS A 39 -24.49 3.50 4.04
N MET A 40 -24.44 3.61 2.71
CA MET A 40 -23.18 3.52 1.95
C MET A 40 -22.25 4.68 2.28
N VAL A 41 -22.74 5.93 2.26
CA VAL A 41 -21.93 7.11 2.59
C VAL A 41 -21.42 7.02 4.03
N LEU A 42 -22.28 6.63 4.97
CA LEU A 42 -21.89 6.40 6.36
C LEU A 42 -20.80 5.32 6.47
N SER A 43 -20.93 4.22 5.73
CA SER A 43 -19.91 3.16 5.69
C SER A 43 -18.56 3.69 5.22
N ARG A 44 -18.53 4.45 4.12
CA ARG A 44 -17.30 5.04 3.57
C ARG A 44 -16.65 6.04 4.53
N VAL A 45 -17.44 6.92 5.13
CA VAL A 45 -16.94 7.90 6.11
C VAL A 45 -16.40 7.21 7.36
N LEU A 46 -17.11 6.22 7.88
CA LEU A 46 -16.65 5.42 9.03
C LEU A 46 -15.37 4.66 8.70
N GLY A 47 -15.31 3.99 7.54
CA GLY A 47 -14.13 3.26 7.09
C GLY A 47 -12.91 4.16 6.95
N LEU A 48 -13.05 5.31 6.26
CA LEU A 48 -12.00 6.32 6.15
C LEU A 48 -11.58 6.89 7.51
N GLY A 49 -12.52 7.11 8.42
CA GLY A 49 -12.22 7.55 9.79
C GLY A 49 -11.40 6.52 10.57
N ILE A 50 -11.73 5.24 10.45
CA ILE A 50 -10.97 4.13 11.07
C ILE A 50 -9.57 4.05 10.45
N THR A 51 -9.46 4.13 9.12
CA THR A 51 -8.18 4.13 8.42
C THR A 51 -7.31 5.32 8.83
N ALA A 52 -7.88 6.53 8.92
CA ALA A 52 -7.16 7.72 9.38
C ALA A 52 -6.69 7.57 10.83
N GLY A 53 -7.52 7.01 11.70
CA GLY A 53 -7.14 6.69 13.07
C GLY A 53 -6.00 5.68 13.14
N SER A 54 -5.99 4.67 12.25
CA SER A 54 -4.99 3.60 12.26
C SER A 54 -3.59 4.09 11.91
N ILE A 55 -3.47 5.12 11.07
CA ILE A 55 -2.19 5.77 10.74
C ILE A 55 -1.47 6.27 12.01
N LEU A 56 -2.23 6.69 13.03
CA LEU A 56 -1.67 7.31 14.24
C LEU A 56 -1.45 6.32 15.39
N LEU A 57 -1.96 5.08 15.31
CA LEU A 57 -2.04 4.16 16.45
C LEU A 57 -0.69 3.80 17.06
N PHE A 58 0.28 3.43 16.23
CA PHE A 58 1.57 2.91 16.71
C PHE A 58 2.73 3.91 16.56
N ILE A 59 2.48 5.09 16.00
CA ILE A 59 3.49 6.16 15.88
C ILE A 59 4.11 6.54 17.25
N PRO A 60 3.35 6.70 18.35
CA PRO A 60 3.95 7.00 19.65
C PRO A 60 4.90 5.89 20.14
N GLN A 61 4.61 4.64 19.81
CA GLN A 61 5.47 3.50 20.15
C GLN A 61 6.74 3.48 19.29
N ILE A 62 6.63 3.77 17.99
CA ILE A 62 7.76 3.92 17.05
C ILE A 62 8.73 4.99 17.57
N ILE A 63 8.23 6.17 17.94
CA ILE A 63 9.05 7.28 18.44
C ILE A 63 9.71 6.89 19.77
N LYS A 64 8.98 6.24 20.68
CA LYS A 64 9.55 5.79 21.96
C LYS A 64 10.72 4.82 21.80
N ILE A 65 10.60 3.83 20.92
CA ILE A 65 11.67 2.86 20.68
C ILE A 65 12.88 3.56 20.06
N PHE A 66 12.63 4.44 19.08
CA PHE A 66 13.69 5.21 18.42
C PHE A 66 14.47 6.09 19.40
N ASN A 67 13.75 6.83 20.25
CA ASN A 67 14.37 7.73 21.24
C ASN A 67 15.10 6.96 22.35
N ALA A 68 14.54 5.83 22.79
CA ALA A 68 15.17 5.00 23.81
C ALA A 68 16.38 4.21 23.27
N LYS A 69 16.49 4.02 21.94
CA LYS A 69 17.48 3.16 21.25
C LYS A 69 17.61 1.77 21.88
N ASN A 70 16.50 1.27 22.42
CA ASN A 70 16.46 0.05 23.20
C ASN A 70 15.04 -0.52 23.15
N ALA A 71 14.94 -1.83 22.90
CA ALA A 71 13.67 -2.55 22.78
C ALA A 71 13.34 -3.43 24.00
N LYS A 72 14.09 -3.33 25.10
CA LYS A 72 13.83 -4.11 26.33
C LYS A 72 12.41 -3.89 26.85
N GLY A 73 11.69 -4.99 27.10
CA GLY A 73 10.32 -5.00 27.62
C GLY A 73 9.21 -5.16 26.57
N ILE A 74 9.55 -5.14 25.27
CA ILE A 74 8.59 -5.40 24.18
C ILE A 74 8.81 -6.81 23.65
N SER A 75 7.75 -7.64 23.65
CA SER A 75 7.83 -9.01 23.13
C SER A 75 7.86 -9.00 21.59
N LEU A 76 8.97 -9.44 21.00
CA LEU A 76 9.13 -9.61 19.56
C LEU A 76 8.06 -10.55 18.98
N LEU A 77 7.78 -11.67 19.66
CA LEU A 77 6.78 -12.65 19.22
C LEU A 77 5.39 -12.02 19.13
N SER A 78 5.01 -11.20 20.10
CA SER A 78 3.71 -10.51 20.08
C SER A 78 3.59 -9.55 18.89
N GLN A 79 4.66 -8.81 18.57
CA GLN A 79 4.67 -7.86 17.46
C GLN A 79 4.67 -8.58 16.10
N LEU A 80 5.36 -9.72 15.99
CA LEU A 80 5.33 -10.57 14.80
C LEU A 80 3.94 -11.17 14.54
N LEU A 81 3.28 -11.70 15.57
CA LEU A 81 1.92 -12.22 15.43
C LEU A 81 0.92 -11.12 15.02
N ALA A 82 1.07 -9.91 15.59
CA ALA A 82 0.26 -8.76 15.19
C ALA A 82 0.50 -8.35 13.73
N LEU A 83 1.76 -8.40 13.27
CA LEU A 83 2.10 -8.11 11.88
C LEU A 83 1.49 -9.14 10.93
N VAL A 84 1.60 -10.43 11.24
CA VAL A 84 1.01 -11.51 10.42
C VAL A 84 -0.51 -11.35 10.32
N ALA A 85 -1.17 -11.01 11.42
CA ALA A 85 -2.62 -10.78 11.42
C ALA A 85 -3.01 -9.57 10.54
N ALA A 86 -2.35 -8.42 10.75
CA ALA A 86 -2.65 -7.19 10.00
C ALA A 86 -2.31 -7.31 8.51
N ALA A 87 -1.14 -7.87 8.19
CA ALA A 87 -0.72 -8.13 6.81
C ALA A 87 -1.62 -9.19 6.16
N GLY A 88 -2.02 -10.22 6.89
CA GLY A 88 -2.96 -11.25 6.42
C GLY A 88 -4.30 -10.66 6.02
N THR A 89 -4.90 -9.82 6.86
CA THR A 89 -6.18 -9.14 6.55
C THR A 89 -6.04 -8.18 5.37
N ALA A 90 -4.94 -7.44 5.27
CA ALA A 90 -4.68 -6.56 4.13
C ALA A 90 -4.52 -7.35 2.82
N SER A 91 -3.69 -8.40 2.80
CA SER A 91 -3.44 -9.23 1.62
C SER A 91 -4.68 -10.01 1.18
N TYR A 92 -5.45 -10.56 2.12
CA TYR A 92 -6.73 -11.23 1.83
C TYR A 92 -7.71 -10.26 1.16
N SER A 93 -7.87 -9.07 1.73
CA SER A 93 -8.81 -8.06 1.22
C SER A 93 -8.39 -7.48 -0.12
N PHE A 94 -7.07 -7.34 -0.35
CA PHE A 94 -6.51 -6.92 -1.63
C PHE A 94 -6.78 -7.97 -2.72
N ASN A 95 -6.52 -9.25 -2.45
CA ASN A 95 -6.76 -10.33 -3.42
C ASN A 95 -8.26 -10.48 -3.77
N LYS A 96 -9.16 -10.24 -2.80
CA LYS A 96 -10.60 -10.23 -3.04
C LYS A 96 -11.12 -8.97 -3.76
N GLY A 97 -10.26 -7.98 -4.00
CA GLY A 97 -10.64 -6.74 -4.69
C GLY A 97 -11.55 -5.83 -3.86
N PHE A 98 -11.49 -5.89 -2.53
CA PHE A 98 -12.31 -5.04 -1.68
C PHE A 98 -11.85 -3.57 -1.73
N VAL A 99 -12.80 -2.66 -1.52
CA VAL A 99 -12.51 -1.22 -1.56
C VAL A 99 -11.54 -0.83 -0.45
N PHE A 100 -10.58 0.05 -0.77
CA PHE A 100 -9.50 0.46 0.13
C PHE A 100 -9.97 0.91 1.52
N SER A 101 -11.11 1.60 1.61
CA SER A 101 -11.68 2.06 2.89
C SER A 101 -11.94 0.92 3.89
N GLN A 102 -12.03 -0.32 3.43
CA GLN A 102 -12.32 -1.48 4.25
C GLN A 102 -11.08 -2.13 4.85
N TRP A 103 -9.94 -2.09 4.16
CA TRP A 103 -8.71 -2.80 4.57
C TRP A 103 -7.50 -1.89 4.74
N GLY A 104 -7.62 -0.62 4.36
CA GLY A 104 -6.55 0.37 4.44
C GLY A 104 -6.05 0.59 5.87
N ASP A 105 -6.91 0.39 6.87
CA ASP A 105 -6.48 0.42 8.27
C ASP A 105 -5.44 -0.66 8.60
N SER A 106 -5.69 -1.90 8.14
CA SER A 106 -4.86 -3.08 8.38
C SER A 106 -3.55 -2.95 7.61
N PHE A 107 -3.60 -2.34 6.41
CA PHE A 107 -2.42 -1.99 5.64
C PHE A 107 -1.50 -1.01 6.39
N PHE A 108 -2.03 0.12 6.88
CA PHE A 108 -1.21 1.08 7.63
C PHE A 108 -0.69 0.52 8.95
N VAL A 109 -1.49 -0.31 9.63
CA VAL A 109 -1.04 -1.02 10.83
C VAL A 109 0.08 -2.01 10.52
N ALA A 110 -0.02 -2.77 9.42
CA ALA A 110 1.04 -3.68 9.00
C ALA A 110 2.36 -2.94 8.71
N ILE A 111 2.31 -1.78 8.05
CA ILE A 111 3.50 -0.94 7.82
C ILE A 111 4.12 -0.50 9.15
N GLN A 112 3.31 0.02 10.08
CA GLN A 112 3.80 0.47 11.38
C GLN A 112 4.39 -0.68 12.21
N LEU A 113 3.76 -1.85 12.20
CA LEU A 113 4.26 -3.04 12.90
C LEU A 113 5.54 -3.59 12.26
N MET A 114 5.67 -3.53 10.94
CA MET A 114 6.92 -3.85 10.24
C MET A 114 8.05 -2.94 10.72
N ILE A 115 7.80 -1.62 10.84
CA ILE A 115 8.77 -0.65 11.36
C ILE A 115 9.12 -0.96 12.82
N ILE A 116 8.14 -1.30 13.67
CA ILE A 116 8.39 -1.65 15.07
C ILE A 116 9.24 -2.92 15.17
N VAL A 117 8.89 -3.99 14.46
CA VAL A 117 9.65 -5.24 14.46
C VAL A 117 11.08 -5.00 13.95
N MET A 118 11.25 -4.22 12.89
CA MET A 118 12.56 -3.85 12.37
C MET A 118 13.38 -3.08 13.41
N GLN A 119 12.79 -2.12 14.12
CA GLN A 119 13.48 -1.40 15.21
C GLN A 119 13.85 -2.33 16.37
N ILE A 120 12.96 -3.26 16.75
CA ILE A 120 13.25 -4.23 17.80
C ILE A 120 14.46 -5.09 17.40
N LEU A 121 14.48 -5.62 16.17
CA LEU A 121 15.61 -6.42 15.67
C LEU A 121 16.90 -5.60 15.56
N TYR A 122 16.80 -4.36 15.09
CA TYR A 122 17.95 -3.46 14.90
C TYR A 122 18.61 -3.04 16.22
N TYR A 123 17.81 -2.73 17.24
CA TYR A 123 18.29 -2.34 18.57
C TYR A 123 18.53 -3.53 19.52
N SER A 124 18.42 -4.76 19.02
CA SER A 124 18.80 -5.99 19.74
C SER A 124 20.12 -6.54 19.20
N ASP A 125 20.68 -7.57 19.85
CA ASP A 125 21.89 -8.28 19.39
C ASP A 125 21.71 -8.99 18.03
N ALA A 126 20.50 -8.93 17.46
CA ALA A 126 20.07 -9.57 16.21
C ALA A 126 19.99 -8.59 15.03
N SER A 127 20.77 -7.50 15.03
CA SER A 127 20.69 -6.43 14.03
C SER A 127 20.88 -6.92 12.58
N ALA A 128 21.66 -7.98 12.36
CA ALA A 128 21.83 -8.63 11.07
C ALA A 128 20.51 -9.15 10.46
N TYR A 129 19.57 -9.60 11.31
CA TYR A 129 18.27 -10.11 10.86
C TYR A 129 17.28 -9.00 10.49
N ALA A 130 17.53 -7.74 10.89
CA ALA A 130 16.64 -6.63 10.57
C ALA A 130 16.55 -6.38 9.05
N PHE A 131 17.68 -6.46 8.34
CA PHE A 131 17.71 -6.31 6.88
C PHE A 131 17.06 -7.52 6.18
N ALA A 132 17.34 -8.74 6.64
CA ALA A 132 16.70 -9.95 6.12
C ALA A 132 15.18 -9.91 6.30
N PHE A 133 14.71 -9.42 7.44
CA PHE A 133 13.29 -9.24 7.72
C PHE A 133 12.65 -8.19 6.80
N PHE A 134 13.32 -7.06 6.57
CA PHE A 134 12.83 -6.05 5.61
C PHE A 134 12.73 -6.61 4.20
N ALA A 135 13.77 -7.30 3.73
CA ALA A 135 13.77 -7.98 2.43
C ALA A 135 12.66 -9.02 2.32
N PHE A 136 12.41 -9.80 3.37
CA PHE A 136 11.31 -10.77 3.43
C PHE A 136 9.94 -10.08 3.33
N CYS A 137 9.70 -9.02 4.09
CA CYS A 137 8.45 -8.27 4.03
C CYS A 137 8.22 -7.67 2.63
N TRP A 138 9.28 -7.13 2.04
CA TRP A 138 9.24 -6.56 0.69
C TRP A 138 8.96 -7.63 -0.39
N ALA A 139 9.63 -8.78 -0.31
CA ALA A 139 9.38 -9.92 -1.18
C ALA A 139 7.94 -10.45 -1.04
N PHE A 140 7.42 -10.52 0.19
CA PHE A 140 6.04 -10.94 0.43
C PHE A 140 5.02 -9.98 -0.19
N ILE A 141 5.24 -8.66 -0.10
CA ILE A 141 4.37 -7.66 -0.75
C ILE A 141 4.35 -7.89 -2.26
N PHE A 142 5.50 -8.08 -2.91
CA PHE A 142 5.55 -8.38 -4.33
C PHE A 142 4.91 -9.72 -4.69
N ALA A 143 5.08 -10.74 -3.84
CA ALA A 143 4.45 -12.05 -4.05
C ALA A 143 2.91 -11.94 -4.05
N VAL A 144 2.36 -11.13 -3.15
CA VAL A 144 0.91 -10.86 -3.09
C VAL A 144 0.43 -10.05 -4.30
N ILE A 145 1.14 -8.97 -4.67
CA ILE A 145 0.77 -8.14 -5.84
C ILE A 145 0.87 -8.94 -7.15
N GLY A 146 1.90 -9.78 -7.27
CA GLY A 146 2.10 -10.65 -8.43
C GLY A 146 1.21 -11.88 -8.48
N ASN A 147 0.26 -12.04 -7.55
CA ASN A 147 -0.61 -13.21 -7.43
C ASN A 147 0.14 -14.56 -7.33
N TYR A 148 1.37 -14.55 -6.81
CA TYR A 148 2.16 -15.77 -6.58
C TYR A 148 1.70 -16.54 -5.33
N VAL A 149 1.00 -15.87 -4.42
CA VAL A 149 0.45 -16.50 -3.20
C VAL A 149 -0.96 -17.02 -3.48
N PRO A 150 -1.22 -18.32 -3.33
CA PRO A 150 -2.55 -18.89 -3.54
C PRO A 150 -3.61 -18.23 -2.63
N ALA A 151 -4.78 -17.95 -3.18
CA ALA A 151 -5.88 -17.34 -2.43
C ALA A 151 -6.28 -18.16 -1.19
N GLU A 152 -6.20 -19.48 -1.27
CA GLU A 152 -6.48 -20.41 -0.18
C GLU A 152 -5.57 -20.16 1.03
N PHE A 153 -4.29 -19.91 0.81
CA PHE A 153 -3.34 -19.62 1.89
C PHE A 153 -3.69 -18.31 2.60
N LEU A 154 -4.08 -17.27 1.85
CA LEU A 154 -4.55 -16.01 2.43
C LEU A 154 -5.86 -16.16 3.20
N THR A 155 -6.78 -16.99 2.70
CA THR A 155 -8.03 -17.30 3.42
C THR A 155 -7.76 -18.06 4.72
N LEU A 156 -6.77 -18.96 4.72
CA LEU A 156 -6.35 -19.71 5.91
C LEU A 156 -5.77 -18.77 6.97
N ILE A 157 -4.88 -17.85 6.58
CA ILE A 157 -4.34 -16.84 7.52
C ILE A 157 -5.46 -16.01 8.14
N GLN A 158 -6.40 -15.53 7.33
CA GLN A 158 -7.55 -14.77 7.81
C GLN A 158 -8.43 -15.60 8.75
N ALA A 159 -8.69 -16.87 8.42
CA ALA A 159 -9.47 -17.79 9.23
C ALA A 159 -8.78 -18.12 10.56
N LEU A 160 -7.45 -18.29 10.57
CA LEU A 160 -6.65 -18.51 11.79
C LEU A 160 -6.62 -17.28 12.71
N GLY A 161 -6.84 -16.07 12.18
CA GLY A 161 -7.01 -14.86 12.99
C GLY A 161 -8.21 -14.92 13.93
N ILE A 162 -9.27 -15.63 13.56
CA ILE A 162 -10.49 -15.79 14.37
C ILE A 162 -10.23 -16.51 15.69
N PRO A 163 -9.71 -17.77 15.72
CA PRO A 163 -9.45 -18.47 16.97
C PRO A 163 -8.40 -17.77 17.83
N ILE A 164 -7.41 -17.10 17.23
CA ILE A 164 -6.42 -16.30 17.98
C ILE A 164 -7.11 -15.15 18.72
N THR A 165 -8.00 -14.42 18.05
CA THR A 165 -8.75 -13.31 18.66
C THR A 165 -9.68 -13.82 19.76
N VAL A 166 -10.37 -14.93 19.52
CA VAL A 166 -11.23 -15.58 20.51
C VAL A 166 -10.44 -15.98 21.76
N ALA A 167 -9.34 -16.70 21.59
CA ALA A 167 -8.50 -17.14 22.70
C ALA A 167 -7.96 -15.95 23.50
N SER A 168 -7.39 -14.94 22.83
CA SER A 168 -6.82 -13.75 23.46
C SER A 168 -7.84 -12.98 24.30
N LYS A 169 -9.05 -12.75 23.76
CA LYS A 169 -10.11 -11.99 24.43
C LYS A 169 -10.79 -12.80 25.53
N THR A 170 -10.93 -14.11 25.34
CA THR A 170 -11.52 -15.00 26.35
C THR A 170 -10.60 -15.13 27.56
N ILE A 171 -9.29 -15.28 27.36
CA ILE A 171 -8.30 -15.28 28.45
C ILE A 171 -8.40 -13.96 29.24
N GLN A 172 -8.46 -12.81 28.54
CA GLN A 172 -8.62 -11.51 29.19
C GLN A 172 -9.93 -11.39 29.97
N ALA A 173 -11.05 -11.84 29.40
CA ALA A 173 -12.36 -11.79 30.07
C ALA A 173 -12.42 -12.68 31.32
N TRP A 174 -11.75 -13.83 31.28
CA TRP A 174 -11.65 -14.74 32.42
C TRP A 174 -10.77 -14.18 33.53
N GLN A 175 -9.64 -13.55 33.19
CA GLN A 175 -8.77 -12.87 34.17
C GLN A 175 -9.51 -11.73 34.88
N ASN A 176 -10.18 -10.85 34.13
CA ASN A 176 -10.99 -9.78 34.71
C ASN A 176 -12.05 -10.30 35.68
N TYR A 177 -12.71 -11.42 35.33
CA TYR A 177 -13.69 -12.06 36.19
C TYR A 177 -13.07 -12.67 37.45
N LYS A 178 -11.94 -13.37 37.31
CA LYS A 178 -11.24 -13.97 38.45
C LYS A 178 -10.72 -12.91 39.43
N ASP A 179 -10.16 -11.83 38.90
CA ASP A 179 -9.53 -10.78 39.69
C ASP A 179 -10.54 -9.76 40.26
N GLN A 180 -11.82 -9.85 39.85
CA GLN A 180 -12.92 -8.93 40.21
C GLN A 180 -12.54 -7.46 40.00
N SER A 181 -11.63 -7.21 39.07
CA SER A 181 -11.03 -5.92 38.77
C SER A 181 -10.64 -5.91 37.30
N THR A 182 -10.83 -4.77 36.65
CA THR A 182 -10.48 -4.57 35.24
C THR A 182 -8.99 -4.26 35.03
N GLY A 183 -8.19 -4.27 36.10
CA GLY A 183 -6.74 -4.02 36.05
C GLY A 183 -6.39 -2.65 35.45
N GLN A 184 -5.50 -2.65 34.45
CA GLN A 184 -5.04 -1.45 33.72
C GLN A 184 -5.90 -1.10 32.49
N LEU A 185 -6.99 -1.84 32.26
CA LEU A 185 -7.85 -1.63 31.09
C LEU A 185 -8.57 -0.28 31.23
N SER A 186 -8.38 0.63 30.28
CA SER A 186 -9.03 1.95 30.34
C SER A 186 -10.42 1.90 29.72
N LEU A 187 -11.41 2.56 30.34
CA LEU A 187 -12.77 2.66 29.80
C LEU A 187 -12.78 3.13 28.35
N VAL A 188 -11.94 4.11 28.02
CA VAL A 188 -11.78 4.63 26.66
C VAL A 188 -11.32 3.52 25.71
N SER A 189 -10.28 2.78 26.08
CA SER A 189 -9.73 1.71 25.25
C SER A 189 -10.77 0.61 25.00
N VAL A 190 -11.56 0.25 26.01
CA VAL A 190 -12.61 -0.77 25.85
C VAL A 190 -13.77 -0.24 25.01
N SER A 191 -14.19 1.01 25.24
CA SER A 191 -15.24 1.67 24.46
C SER A 191 -14.85 1.79 22.99
N LEU A 192 -13.61 2.19 22.71
CA LEU A 192 -13.10 2.36 21.35
C LEU A 192 -12.91 1.01 20.64
N GLN A 193 -12.45 -0.02 21.35
CA GLN A 193 -12.36 -1.38 20.79
C GLN A 193 -13.74 -1.94 20.44
N PHE A 194 -14.74 -1.73 21.30
CA PHE A 194 -16.11 -2.14 21.03
C PHE A 194 -16.72 -1.34 19.88
N ALA A 195 -16.67 -0.01 19.93
CA ALA A 195 -17.20 0.85 18.86
C ALA A 195 -16.52 0.59 17.51
N GLY A 196 -15.20 0.40 17.50
CA GLY A 196 -14.44 0.09 16.29
C GLY A 196 -14.82 -1.26 15.69
N THR A 197 -14.99 -2.30 16.50
CA THR A 197 -15.42 -3.63 16.00
C THR A 197 -16.88 -3.62 15.52
N VAL A 198 -17.77 -2.88 16.16
CA VAL A 198 -19.15 -2.68 15.66
C VAL A 198 -19.15 -1.92 14.34
N ALA A 199 -18.38 -0.83 14.23
CA ALA A 199 -18.24 -0.09 12.99
C ALA A 199 -17.69 -0.99 11.87
N ARG A 200 -16.74 -1.88 12.18
CA ARG A 200 -16.20 -2.86 11.24
C ARG A 200 -17.22 -3.88 10.77
N VAL A 201 -18.10 -4.36 11.65
CA VAL A 201 -19.21 -5.23 11.24
C VAL A 201 -20.11 -4.48 10.24
N PHE A 202 -20.50 -3.25 10.57
CA PHE A 202 -21.34 -2.43 9.69
C PHE A 202 -20.70 -2.17 8.32
N THR A 203 -19.43 -1.73 8.28
CA THR A 203 -18.75 -1.47 7.02
C THR A 203 -18.54 -2.74 6.20
N SER A 204 -18.25 -3.87 6.85
CA SER A 204 -18.07 -5.16 6.16
C SER A 204 -19.37 -5.65 5.52
N VAL A 205 -20.49 -5.56 6.23
CA VAL A 205 -21.80 -5.95 5.70
C VAL A 205 -22.18 -5.06 4.51
N GLN A 206 -21.87 -3.76 4.57
CA GLN A 206 -22.25 -2.81 3.54
C GLN A 206 -21.33 -2.82 2.31
N ASP A 207 -20.01 -2.97 2.49
CA ASP A 207 -19.01 -2.77 1.43
C ASP A 207 -18.40 -4.07 0.87
N THR A 208 -18.43 -5.19 1.61
CA THR A 208 -17.80 -6.46 1.16
C THR A 208 -18.79 -7.59 0.90
N GLY A 209 -19.77 -7.77 1.78
CA GLY A 209 -20.69 -8.92 1.70
C GLY A 209 -20.01 -10.29 1.91
N ASP A 210 -18.76 -10.32 2.38
CA ASP A 210 -18.02 -11.57 2.61
C ASP A 210 -18.28 -12.13 4.01
N ASN A 211 -18.81 -13.35 4.05
CA ASN A 211 -19.22 -14.00 5.29
C ASN A 211 -18.04 -14.28 6.24
N LEU A 212 -16.84 -14.55 5.72
CA LEU A 212 -15.67 -14.83 6.56
C LEU A 212 -15.21 -13.58 7.30
N LEU A 213 -15.06 -12.46 6.58
CA LEU A 213 -14.67 -11.18 7.16
C LEU A 213 -15.73 -10.66 8.15
N ILE A 214 -17.02 -10.75 7.78
CA ILE A 214 -18.15 -10.35 8.62
C ILE A 214 -18.18 -11.19 9.90
N ALA A 215 -18.04 -12.52 9.80
CA ALA A 215 -18.04 -13.40 10.97
C ALA A 215 -16.86 -13.10 11.90
N SER A 216 -15.67 -12.86 11.36
CA SER A 216 -14.49 -12.50 12.14
C SER A 216 -14.73 -11.23 12.97
N PHE A 217 -15.21 -10.15 12.34
CA PHE A 217 -15.50 -8.91 13.05
C PHE A 217 -16.70 -9.01 13.99
N ALA A 218 -17.72 -9.82 13.65
CA ALA A 218 -18.88 -10.04 14.51
C ALA A 218 -18.49 -10.76 15.81
N ILE A 219 -17.69 -11.82 15.71
CA ILE A 219 -17.15 -12.52 16.87
C ILE A 219 -16.29 -11.56 17.72
N ALA A 220 -15.44 -10.76 17.08
CA ALA A 220 -14.65 -9.75 17.77
C ALA A 220 -15.52 -8.70 18.47
N ALA A 221 -16.62 -8.26 17.85
CA ALA A 221 -17.56 -7.30 18.44
C ALA A 221 -18.27 -7.88 19.67
N VAL A 222 -18.71 -9.14 19.61
CA VAL A 222 -19.32 -9.83 20.77
C VAL A 222 -18.34 -9.91 21.93
N LEU A 223 -17.09 -10.36 21.68
CA LEU A 223 -16.08 -10.49 22.72
C LEU A 223 -15.67 -9.15 23.33
N ASN A 224 -15.50 -8.10 22.52
CA ASN A 224 -15.24 -6.75 23.03
C ASN A 224 -16.45 -6.18 23.76
N GLY A 225 -17.68 -6.56 23.37
CA GLY A 225 -18.91 -6.22 24.09
C GLY A 225 -18.99 -6.86 25.47
N ILE A 226 -18.56 -8.12 25.60
CA ILE A 226 -18.44 -8.79 26.91
C ILE A 226 -17.44 -8.06 27.81
N LEU A 227 -16.26 -7.70 27.29
CA LEU A 227 -15.26 -6.94 28.04
C LEU A 227 -15.78 -5.56 28.45
N PHE A 228 -16.52 -4.89 27.57
CA PHE A 228 -17.19 -3.63 27.85
C PHE A 228 -18.22 -3.77 28.98
N ALA A 229 -19.08 -4.78 28.92
CA ALA A 229 -20.07 -5.06 29.97
C ALA A 229 -19.41 -5.40 31.31
N GLN A 230 -18.37 -6.25 31.31
CA GLN A 230 -17.58 -6.56 32.51
C GLN A 230 -17.00 -5.30 33.14
N PHE A 231 -16.49 -4.37 32.31
CA PHE A 231 -15.94 -3.12 32.82
C PHE A 231 -16.97 -2.31 33.62
N PHE A 232 -18.18 -2.14 33.10
CA PHE A 232 -19.23 -1.39 33.81
C PHE A 232 -19.77 -2.11 35.04
N LEU A 233 -19.95 -3.43 34.97
CA LEU A 233 -20.47 -4.22 36.10
C LEU A 233 -19.48 -4.28 37.27
N MET A 234 -18.17 -4.31 36.99
CA MET A 234 -17.12 -4.40 38.00
C MET A 234 -16.67 -3.02 38.53
N SER A 235 -16.88 -1.92 37.78
CA SER A 235 -16.54 -0.58 38.26
C SER A 235 -17.71 0.04 39.06
N ALA A 236 -17.68 -0.11 40.39
CA ALA A 236 -18.66 0.48 41.31
C ALA A 236 -18.64 2.04 41.40
N ALA A 237 -17.93 2.74 40.51
CA ALA A 237 -17.72 4.20 40.55
C ALA A 237 -17.74 4.87 39.17
N ALA A 238 -18.60 4.39 38.25
CA ALA A 238 -18.66 4.85 36.86
C ALA A 238 -18.76 6.39 36.67
N PRO A 239 -19.55 7.18 37.44
CA PRO A 239 -19.76 8.60 37.13
C PRO A 239 -18.57 9.52 37.51
N SER A 240 -17.94 9.28 38.66
CA SER A 240 -16.80 10.09 39.14
C SER A 240 -15.49 9.72 38.43
N PHE A 241 -15.37 8.46 37.98
CA PHE A 241 -14.26 7.98 37.16
C PHE A 241 -14.38 8.47 35.71
N LEU A 242 -15.57 8.50 35.10
CA LEU A 242 -15.82 9.04 33.75
C LEU A 242 -15.31 10.47 33.57
N ARG A 243 -15.54 11.35 34.55
CA ARG A 243 -15.05 12.74 34.51
C ARG A 243 -13.52 12.83 34.61
N ARG A 244 -12.90 11.99 35.44
CA ARG A 244 -11.44 11.92 35.64
C ARG A 244 -10.74 11.25 34.44
N VAL A 245 -11.42 10.31 33.78
CA VAL A 245 -10.97 9.61 32.56
C VAL A 245 -11.16 10.47 31.32
N GLY A 246 -12.27 11.21 31.19
CA GLY A 246 -12.44 12.20 30.12
C GLY A 246 -11.32 13.23 30.14
N GLN A 247 -10.94 13.71 31.33
CA GLN A 247 -9.76 14.58 31.50
C GLN A 247 -8.44 13.88 31.12
N LYS A 248 -8.26 12.59 31.44
CA LYS A 248 -7.08 11.82 31.00
C LYS A 248 -7.08 11.54 29.49
N PHE A 249 -8.24 11.34 28.86
CA PHE A 249 -8.38 11.16 27.42
C PHE A 249 -8.06 12.44 26.66
N ILE A 250 -8.66 13.55 27.10
CA ILE A 250 -8.34 14.89 26.61
C ILE A 250 -6.84 15.15 26.84
N GLY A 251 -6.30 14.77 28.00
CA GLY A 251 -4.87 14.86 28.30
C GLY A 251 -4.00 14.00 27.38
N TYR A 252 -4.40 12.77 27.08
CA TYR A 252 -3.68 11.87 26.16
C TYR A 252 -3.69 12.41 24.73
N TRP A 253 -4.84 12.83 24.22
CA TRP A 253 -4.93 13.44 22.89
C TRP A 253 -4.23 14.79 22.82
N LYS A 254 -4.25 15.56 23.90
CA LYS A 254 -3.47 16.80 24.02
C LYS A 254 -1.98 16.52 24.07
N ASN A 255 -1.55 15.44 24.74
CA ASN A 255 -0.16 15.01 24.77
C ASN A 255 0.29 14.47 23.42
N ILE A 256 -0.52 13.66 22.73
CA ILE A 256 -0.27 13.25 21.35
C ILE A 256 -0.14 14.49 20.46
N GLY A 257 -1.10 15.41 20.53
CA GLY A 257 -1.06 16.66 19.76
C GLY A 257 0.20 17.48 20.07
N ASN A 258 0.62 17.53 21.33
CA ASN A 258 1.86 18.16 21.74
C ASN A 258 3.09 17.39 21.23
N ASP A 259 3.13 16.06 21.26
CA ASP A 259 4.23 15.25 20.75
C ASP A 259 4.39 15.47 19.23
N TYR A 260 3.30 15.51 18.47
CA TYR A 260 3.35 15.85 17.05
C TYR A 260 3.77 17.30 16.80
N ARG A 261 3.28 18.24 17.62
CA ARG A 261 3.74 19.63 17.55
C ARG A 261 5.24 19.72 17.83
N THR A 262 5.74 18.98 18.81
CA THR A 262 7.17 18.90 19.15
C THR A 262 7.94 18.33 17.97
N VAL A 263 7.52 17.19 17.39
CA VAL A 263 8.17 16.62 16.20
C VAL A 263 8.16 17.61 15.04
N ALA A 264 7.08 18.33 14.81
CA ALA A 264 7.00 19.34 13.74
C ALA A 264 7.97 20.51 13.98
N VAL A 265 8.04 21.01 15.22
CA VAL A 265 8.97 22.08 15.62
C VAL A 265 10.41 21.59 15.54
N GLU A 266 10.72 20.42 16.07
CA GLU A 266 12.06 19.80 15.99
C GLU A 266 12.47 19.52 14.54
N THR A 267 11.54 19.07 13.69
CA THR A 267 11.81 18.87 12.27
C THR A 267 12.11 20.21 11.60
N PHE A 268 11.37 21.27 11.93
CA PHE A 268 11.61 22.62 11.42
C PHE A 268 12.97 23.18 11.89
N ASP A 269 13.28 23.02 13.17
CA ASP A 269 14.56 23.45 13.75
C ASP A 269 15.72 22.64 13.15
N ALA A 270 15.57 21.33 12.95
CA ALA A 270 16.56 20.50 12.25
C ALA A 270 16.76 20.92 10.79
N CYS A 271 15.70 21.35 10.10
CA CYS A 271 15.80 21.93 8.76
C CYS A 271 16.55 23.26 8.76
N LYS A 272 16.38 24.07 9.81
CA LYS A 272 17.08 25.35 9.99
C LYS A 272 18.56 25.15 10.35
N GLU A 273 18.87 24.17 11.19
CA GLU A 273 20.25 23.85 11.59
C GLU A 273 21.07 23.25 10.45
N LYS A 274 20.46 22.38 9.63
CA LYS A 274 21.14 21.65 8.55
C LYS A 274 20.39 21.80 7.22
N PRO A 275 20.39 23.00 6.62
CA PRO A 275 19.60 23.30 5.42
C PRO A 275 19.99 22.40 4.25
N PHE A 276 21.30 22.13 4.05
CA PHE A 276 21.75 21.28 2.95
C PHE A 276 21.25 19.83 3.06
N LYS A 277 21.21 19.26 4.27
CA LYS A 277 20.69 17.89 4.46
C LYS A 277 19.17 17.85 4.27
N ALA A 278 18.45 18.83 4.80
CA ALA A 278 17.01 18.95 4.60
C ALA A 278 16.65 19.10 3.11
N VAL A 279 17.34 20.00 2.40
CA VAL A 279 17.17 20.17 0.95
C VAL A 279 17.45 18.86 0.21
N PHE A 280 18.49 18.11 0.58
CA PHE A 280 18.76 16.80 -0.01
C PHE A 280 17.60 15.81 0.21
N TYR A 281 17.07 15.68 1.44
CA TYR A 281 15.95 14.77 1.72
C TYR A 281 14.65 15.19 1.03
N PHE A 282 14.30 16.48 1.07
CA PHE A 282 13.08 16.97 0.42
C PHE A 282 13.18 16.93 -1.11
N SER A 283 14.35 17.22 -1.69
CA SER A 283 14.57 17.09 -3.14
C SER A 283 14.57 15.63 -3.57
N ALA A 284 15.14 14.71 -2.79
CA ALA A 284 15.06 13.28 -3.05
C ALA A 284 13.60 12.78 -3.01
N LEU A 285 12.83 13.18 -1.98
CA LEU A 285 11.42 12.83 -1.88
C LEU A 285 10.61 13.40 -3.06
N GLY A 286 10.78 14.70 -3.35
CA GLY A 286 10.12 15.35 -4.48
C GLY A 286 10.51 14.75 -5.82
N GLY A 287 11.78 14.36 -6.00
CA GLY A 287 12.28 13.68 -7.19
C GLY A 287 11.68 12.29 -7.36
N LEU A 288 11.56 11.51 -6.28
CA LEU A 288 10.88 10.20 -6.28
C LEU A 288 9.37 10.36 -6.56
N THR A 289 8.72 11.35 -5.97
CA THR A 289 7.30 11.63 -6.26
C THR A 289 7.11 12.05 -7.72
N TYR A 290 7.98 12.91 -8.25
CA TYR A 290 7.95 13.31 -9.66
C TYR A 290 8.21 12.12 -10.58
N ALA A 291 9.19 11.28 -10.27
CA ALA A 291 9.48 10.05 -11.00
C ALA A 291 8.29 9.08 -11.02
N TYR A 292 7.64 8.88 -9.86
CA TYR A 292 6.45 8.04 -9.76
C TYR A 292 5.31 8.55 -10.65
N HIS A 293 5.04 9.86 -10.62
CA HIS A 293 3.96 10.45 -11.41
C HIS A 293 4.24 10.50 -12.90
N THR A 294 5.50 10.64 -13.29
CA THR A 294 5.91 10.69 -14.70
C THR A 294 6.33 9.34 -15.24
N ASN A 295 6.22 8.26 -14.48
CA ASN A 295 6.61 6.93 -14.92
C ASN A 295 5.75 6.50 -16.14
N PRO A 296 6.34 6.20 -17.31
CA PRO A 296 5.57 5.88 -18.50
C PRO A 296 4.76 4.59 -18.33
N THR A 297 3.47 4.64 -18.69
CA THR A 297 2.58 3.49 -18.64
C THR A 297 2.75 2.60 -19.88
N LYS A 298 2.23 1.36 -19.80
CA LYS A 298 2.18 0.45 -20.95
C LYS A 298 1.43 1.05 -22.15
N GLU A 299 0.34 1.76 -21.89
CA GLU A 299 -0.46 2.42 -22.92
C GLU A 299 0.33 3.53 -23.61
N ALA A 300 0.99 4.39 -22.83
CA ALA A 300 1.85 5.45 -23.36
C ALA A 300 2.96 4.89 -24.27
N MET A 301 3.55 3.75 -23.90
CA MET A 301 4.55 3.06 -24.73
C MET A 301 3.98 2.59 -26.07
N LEU A 302 2.78 1.99 -26.05
CA LEU A 302 2.13 1.50 -27.27
C LEU A 302 1.74 2.66 -28.19
N ASP A 303 1.26 3.77 -27.63
CA ASP A 303 0.87 4.95 -28.40
C ASP A 303 2.10 5.64 -29.01
N GLU A 304 3.19 5.80 -28.25
CA GLU A 304 4.44 6.36 -28.76
C GLU A 304 5.01 5.51 -29.90
N LEU A 305 4.99 4.18 -29.76
CA LEU A 305 5.46 3.27 -30.80
C LEU A 305 4.61 3.35 -32.08
N ARG A 306 3.28 3.48 -31.96
CA ARG A 306 2.37 3.65 -33.11
C ARG A 306 2.62 4.98 -33.80
N GLU A 307 2.77 6.06 -33.03
CA GLU A 307 3.02 7.40 -33.55
C GLU A 307 4.31 7.44 -34.37
N TRP A 308 5.40 6.88 -33.85
CA TRP A 308 6.67 6.87 -34.57
C TRP A 308 6.67 5.99 -35.82
N ARG A 309 5.99 4.83 -35.80
CA ARG A 309 5.77 4.05 -37.04
C ARG A 309 5.04 4.87 -38.09
N GLN A 310 4.00 5.61 -37.68
CA GLN A 310 3.25 6.46 -38.58
C GLN A 310 4.09 7.64 -39.10
N ARG A 311 5.05 8.15 -38.32
CA ARG A 311 5.97 9.19 -38.80
C ARG A 311 6.99 8.65 -39.79
N MET A 312 7.57 7.47 -39.53
CA MET A 312 8.54 6.86 -40.45
C MET A 312 7.89 6.51 -41.80
N THR A 313 6.61 6.13 -41.84
CA THR A 313 5.93 5.89 -43.13
C THR A 313 5.70 7.15 -43.96
N LEU A 314 5.83 8.35 -43.39
CA LEU A 314 5.75 9.61 -44.14
C LEU A 314 7.07 9.99 -44.81
N LEU A 315 8.17 9.36 -44.41
CA LEU A 315 9.49 9.61 -44.97
C LEU A 315 9.73 8.69 -46.18
N PRO A 316 10.45 9.17 -47.20
CA PRO A 316 10.94 8.31 -48.26
C PRO A 316 11.98 7.31 -47.72
N PRO A 317 11.94 6.02 -48.13
CA PRO A 317 12.90 5.01 -47.68
C PRO A 317 14.40 5.39 -47.78
N PRO A 318 14.88 6.15 -48.79
CA PRO A 318 16.30 6.50 -48.89
C PRO A 318 16.85 7.32 -47.72
N ILE A 319 16.01 8.11 -47.05
CA ILE A 319 16.44 8.98 -45.94
C ILE A 319 16.20 8.36 -44.57
N HIS A 320 15.76 7.10 -44.51
CA HIS A 320 15.54 6.44 -43.23
C HIS A 320 16.87 6.11 -42.56
N ASN A 321 16.94 6.37 -41.26
CA ASN A 321 17.97 5.79 -40.44
C ASN A 321 17.65 4.31 -40.16
N LYS A 322 18.53 3.42 -40.62
CA LYS A 322 18.39 1.98 -40.45
C LYS A 322 18.29 1.54 -38.98
N ALA A 323 19.00 2.21 -38.07
CA ALA A 323 18.95 1.89 -36.65
C ALA A 323 17.56 2.20 -36.04
N THR A 324 16.88 3.21 -36.57
CA THR A 324 15.50 3.55 -36.19
C THR A 324 14.51 2.53 -36.73
N ASP A 325 14.66 2.15 -38.00
CA ASP A 325 13.81 1.14 -38.64
C ASP A 325 13.93 -0.22 -37.96
N ASP A 326 15.16 -0.67 -37.66
CA ASP A 326 15.43 -1.91 -36.94
C ASP A 326 14.80 -1.90 -35.54
N GLU A 327 14.87 -0.79 -34.82
CA GLU A 327 14.26 -0.66 -33.48
C GLU A 327 12.73 -0.74 -33.52
N LEU A 328 12.11 -0.03 -34.48
CA LEU A 328 10.67 -0.06 -34.65
C LEU A 328 10.20 -1.46 -35.08
N ALA A 329 10.93 -2.11 -36.00
CA ALA A 329 10.65 -3.46 -36.46
C ALA A 329 10.81 -4.49 -35.33
N GLU A 330 11.93 -4.47 -34.58
CA GLU A 330 12.19 -5.38 -33.47
C GLU A 330 11.07 -5.29 -32.42
N ARG A 331 10.72 -4.08 -31.97
CA ARG A 331 9.61 -3.87 -31.02
C ARG A 331 8.27 -4.34 -31.56
N SER A 332 8.02 -4.15 -32.86
CA SER A 332 6.80 -4.64 -33.52
C SER A 332 6.70 -6.15 -33.47
N ILE A 333 7.79 -6.82 -33.85
CA ILE A 333 7.87 -8.29 -33.89
C ILE A 333 7.71 -8.85 -32.47
N LEU A 334 8.42 -8.28 -31.49
CA LEU A 334 8.33 -8.72 -30.09
C LEU A 334 6.92 -8.53 -29.52
N LEU A 335 6.23 -7.43 -29.84
CA LEU A 335 4.83 -7.24 -29.44
C LEU A 335 3.89 -8.25 -30.11
N CYS A 336 4.02 -8.46 -31.42
CA CYS A 336 3.20 -9.40 -32.17
C CYS A 336 3.39 -10.84 -31.70
N GLN A 337 4.60 -11.20 -31.28
CA GLN A 337 4.93 -12.52 -30.73
C GLN A 337 4.65 -12.63 -29.22
N ASN A 338 4.08 -11.60 -28.58
CA ASN A 338 3.84 -11.56 -27.14
C ASN A 338 5.10 -11.85 -26.30
N ARG A 339 6.25 -11.37 -26.80
CA ARG A 339 7.58 -11.50 -26.20
C ARG A 339 8.10 -10.21 -25.58
N LEU A 340 7.26 -9.18 -25.51
CA LEU A 340 7.61 -7.88 -24.93
C LEU A 340 6.87 -7.67 -23.63
N HIS A 341 7.60 -7.72 -22.52
CA HIS A 341 7.03 -7.59 -21.18
C HIS A 341 7.32 -6.20 -20.61
N TYR A 342 6.25 -5.58 -20.08
CA TYR A 342 6.32 -4.30 -19.38
C TYR A 342 6.25 -4.55 -17.87
N TYR A 343 7.22 -4.01 -17.13
CA TYR A 343 7.28 -4.07 -15.67
C TYR A 343 7.28 -2.66 -15.09
N ASN A 344 6.32 -2.35 -14.23
CA ASN A 344 6.28 -1.08 -13.50
C ASN A 344 6.96 -1.24 -12.13
N LEU A 345 8.08 -0.54 -11.92
CA LEU A 345 8.87 -0.53 -10.69
C LEU A 345 8.68 0.78 -9.90
N TRP A 346 7.48 1.35 -9.98
CA TRP A 346 7.01 2.55 -9.27
C TRP A 346 7.65 3.82 -9.78
N PHE A 347 8.96 3.96 -9.62
CA PHE A 347 9.71 5.16 -10.02
C PHE A 347 10.18 5.10 -11.47
N PHE A 348 10.36 3.90 -12.01
CA PHE A 348 10.75 3.67 -13.40
C PHE A 348 10.02 2.44 -13.93
N SER A 349 10.03 2.29 -15.26
CA SER A 349 9.46 1.14 -15.95
C SER A 349 10.54 0.44 -16.75
N LEU A 350 10.44 -0.88 -16.84
CA LEU A 350 11.33 -1.70 -17.64
C LEU A 350 10.54 -2.36 -18.76
N LEU A 351 11.19 -2.48 -19.89
CA LEU A 351 10.68 -3.16 -21.05
C LEU A 351 11.69 -4.25 -21.41
N VAL A 352 11.27 -5.50 -21.25
CA VAL A 352 12.12 -6.68 -21.26
C VAL A 352 11.66 -7.62 -22.35
N ARG A 353 12.58 -8.10 -23.18
CA ARG A 353 12.31 -9.10 -24.21
C ARG A 353 12.34 -10.50 -23.60
N SER A 354 11.50 -11.41 -24.07
CA SER A 354 11.61 -12.83 -23.77
C SER A 354 12.12 -13.60 -24.99
N PRO A 355 12.91 -14.68 -24.80
CA PRO A 355 13.35 -15.52 -25.92
C PRO A 355 12.18 -16.27 -26.58
N HIS A 356 11.15 -16.63 -25.82
CA HIS A 356 9.96 -17.33 -26.29
C HIS A 356 8.68 -16.65 -25.84
N ASP A 357 7.57 -16.87 -26.57
CA ASP A 357 6.26 -16.42 -26.13
C ASP A 357 5.88 -17.12 -24.82
N SER A 358 5.33 -16.35 -23.88
CA SER A 358 4.76 -16.81 -22.63
C SER A 358 3.72 -17.95 -22.79
N SER A 359 3.11 -18.08 -23.97
CA SER A 359 2.10 -19.11 -24.23
C SER A 359 2.66 -20.49 -24.62
N ILE A 360 3.96 -20.58 -24.93
CA ILE A 360 4.57 -21.75 -25.56
C ILE A 360 5.26 -22.64 -24.50
N SER A 361 5.02 -23.96 -24.58
CA SER A 361 5.60 -24.97 -23.69
C SER A 361 6.53 -25.95 -24.43
N ILE A 362 7.51 -25.41 -25.17
CA ILE A 362 8.54 -26.23 -25.84
C ILE A 362 9.64 -26.63 -24.87
N TYR A 363 10.36 -27.72 -25.15
CA TYR A 363 11.46 -28.22 -24.32
C TYR A 363 12.47 -27.11 -23.96
N GLU A 364 12.90 -26.31 -24.94
CA GLU A 364 13.82 -25.17 -24.76
C GLU A 364 13.30 -24.13 -23.75
N SER A 365 11.98 -23.92 -23.71
CA SER A 365 11.34 -22.97 -22.79
C SER A 365 11.14 -23.54 -21.39
N GLN A 366 11.22 -24.85 -21.21
CA GLN A 366 10.89 -25.54 -19.94
C GLN A 366 12.13 -26.09 -19.22
N ASP A 367 13.17 -26.50 -19.95
CA ASP A 367 14.38 -27.08 -19.37
C ASP A 367 15.20 -26.03 -18.59
N PRO A 368 15.36 -26.18 -17.25
CA PRO A 368 16.14 -25.28 -16.43
C PRO A 368 17.64 -25.28 -16.79
N ASN A 369 18.15 -26.34 -17.42
CA ASN A 369 19.57 -26.47 -17.76
C ASN A 369 19.96 -25.66 -19.00
N LEU A 370 18.99 -25.30 -19.85
CA LEU A 370 19.21 -24.48 -21.04
C LEU A 370 19.08 -22.98 -20.75
N LYS A 371 18.48 -22.62 -19.62
CA LYS A 371 18.33 -21.23 -19.20
C LYS A 371 19.55 -20.79 -18.41
N ASP A 372 20.03 -19.60 -18.73
CA ASP A 372 20.98 -18.91 -17.87
C ASP A 372 20.34 -18.63 -16.50
N TRP A 373 21.17 -18.24 -15.54
CA TRP A 373 20.67 -17.77 -14.26
C TRP A 373 19.66 -16.63 -14.49
N ALA A 374 18.45 -16.76 -13.92
CA ALA A 374 17.32 -15.85 -14.12
C ALA A 374 17.66 -14.35 -14.03
N TRP A 375 18.61 -13.95 -13.18
CA TRP A 375 19.07 -12.56 -13.09
C TRP A 375 19.89 -12.12 -14.31
N ASN A 376 20.79 -12.98 -14.80
CA ASN A 376 21.57 -12.71 -16.00
C ASN A 376 20.66 -12.64 -17.23
N GLU A 377 19.72 -13.59 -17.35
CA GLU A 377 18.75 -13.60 -18.43
C GLU A 377 17.87 -12.34 -18.40
N PHE A 378 17.41 -11.92 -17.22
CA PHE A 378 16.60 -10.71 -17.08
C PHE A 378 17.37 -9.45 -17.49
N PHE A 379 18.58 -9.23 -16.95
CA PHE A 379 19.36 -8.02 -17.23
C PHE A 379 19.88 -7.95 -18.66
N ASN A 380 20.27 -9.09 -19.26
CA ASN A 380 20.73 -9.15 -20.65
C ASN A 380 19.60 -8.93 -21.67
N ASN A 381 18.34 -9.04 -21.22
CA ASN A 381 17.15 -8.89 -22.06
C ASN A 381 16.39 -7.59 -21.79
N ILE A 382 16.95 -6.64 -21.05
CA ILE A 382 16.37 -5.30 -20.94
C ILE A 382 16.49 -4.61 -22.31
N LEU A 383 15.36 -4.33 -22.94
CA LEU A 383 15.29 -3.60 -24.20
C LEU A 383 15.27 -2.08 -23.95
N ASP A 384 14.54 -1.63 -22.92
CA ASP A 384 14.47 -0.21 -22.59
C ASP A 384 14.13 0.08 -21.13
N ILE A 385 14.50 1.28 -20.69
CA ILE A 385 14.24 1.85 -19.38
C ILE A 385 13.42 3.12 -19.56
N GLY A 386 12.21 3.10 -19.01
CA GLY A 386 11.28 4.21 -18.97
C GLY A 386 11.45 5.00 -17.67
N PHE A 387 11.81 6.27 -17.76
CA PHE A 387 11.91 7.15 -16.60
C PHE A 387 11.58 8.60 -17.00
N PHE A 388 10.97 9.38 -16.09
CA PHE A 388 10.54 10.75 -16.37
C PHE A 388 9.73 10.95 -17.68
N GLY A 389 8.82 10.01 -17.97
CA GLY A 389 7.89 10.08 -19.09
C GLY A 389 8.50 9.75 -20.44
N LYS A 390 9.73 9.22 -20.48
CA LYS A 390 10.43 8.89 -21.73
C LYS A 390 11.05 7.50 -21.67
N TRP A 391 11.10 6.86 -22.83
CA TRP A 391 11.84 5.63 -23.07
C TRP A 391 13.22 5.98 -23.65
N TYR A 392 14.28 5.79 -22.87
CA TYR A 392 15.58 6.39 -23.19
C TYR A 392 16.30 5.72 -24.36
N ASN A 393 16.29 4.39 -24.43
CA ASN A 393 16.91 3.68 -25.54
C ASN A 393 16.14 3.94 -26.84
N PHE A 394 14.81 3.95 -26.78
CA PHE A 394 13.94 4.30 -27.90
C PHE A 394 14.23 5.71 -28.44
N GLN A 395 14.20 6.72 -27.55
CA GLN A 395 14.45 8.12 -27.92
C GLN A 395 15.84 8.33 -28.48
N LYS A 396 16.86 7.61 -27.96
CA LYS A 396 18.22 7.67 -28.49
C LYS A 396 18.27 7.22 -29.95
N LYS A 397 17.60 6.11 -30.28
CA LYS A 397 17.53 5.58 -31.65
C LYS A 397 16.64 6.40 -32.59
N LEU A 398 15.80 7.28 -32.06
CA LEU A 398 14.92 8.17 -32.82
C LEU A 398 15.50 9.57 -33.06
N LYS A 399 16.68 9.90 -32.54
CA LYS A 399 17.19 11.28 -32.56
C LYS A 399 17.48 11.80 -33.98
N ASP A 400 18.06 10.96 -34.82
CA ASP A 400 18.50 11.28 -36.18
C ASP A 400 17.82 10.32 -37.17
N TYR A 401 16.49 10.19 -37.06
CA TYR A 401 15.69 9.20 -37.77
C TYR A 401 15.60 9.42 -39.29
N ASP A 402 15.87 10.65 -39.75
CA ASP A 402 15.84 11.13 -41.13
C ASP A 402 17.24 11.27 -41.75
N ILE A 403 18.28 10.79 -41.05
CA ILE A 403 19.67 10.82 -41.52
C ILE A 403 20.09 9.39 -41.83
N ASN A 404 20.36 9.13 -43.11
CA ASN A 404 20.95 7.87 -43.55
C ASN A 404 22.48 7.92 -43.46
N GLU A 405 23.02 7.36 -42.37
CA GLU A 405 24.47 7.29 -42.15
C GLU A 405 25.21 6.43 -43.19
N GLU A 406 24.55 5.46 -43.83
CA GLU A 406 25.17 4.59 -44.85
C GLU A 406 25.53 5.39 -46.12
N GLU A 407 24.67 6.34 -46.53
CA GLU A 407 24.97 7.25 -47.64
C GLU A 407 26.08 8.25 -47.29
N LEU A 408 26.06 8.78 -46.06
CA LEU A 408 27.08 9.71 -45.58
C LEU A 408 28.46 9.04 -45.45
N ALA A 409 28.51 7.74 -45.11
CA ALA A 409 29.75 6.99 -45.01
C ALA A 409 30.48 6.81 -46.36
N CYS A 410 29.79 7.03 -47.48
CA CYS A 410 30.37 6.99 -48.83
C CYS A 410 31.05 8.32 -49.24
N LEU A 411 30.90 9.38 -48.45
CA LEU A 411 31.55 10.66 -48.68
C LEU A 411 32.99 10.66 -48.10
N PRO A 412 33.95 11.35 -48.75
CA PRO A 412 35.29 11.52 -48.21
C PRO A 412 35.25 12.32 -46.90
N SER A 413 36.04 11.86 -45.92
CA SER A 413 36.16 12.43 -44.57
C SER A 413 36.80 13.81 -44.53
#